data_AF-X1B2V6-F1
#
_entry.id   AF-X1B2V6-F1
#
_cell.length_a   1.000
_cell.length_b   1.000
_cell.length_c   1.000
_cell.angle_alpha   90.00
_cell.angle_beta   90.00
_cell.angle_gamma   90.00
#
_symmetry.space_group_name_H-M   'P 1'
#
loop_
_entity.id
_entity.type
_entity.pdbx_description
1 polymer ?
#
loop_
_entity_poly.entity_id
_entity_poly.type
_entity_poly.pdbx_seq_one_letter_code
_entity_poly.pdbx_strand_id
1 'polypeptide(L)'
;YSTFIGFYFLKFLEKRGANKKTIKITAYFMVISAIGSTLIALNPHDISRLFHMLGAFTYFIGVVVIQINISRMELKVENIPKYLPLVGFLVVACYTLFLGFEISELISESFKLLACFFEWMAFFSLMAWLVLHGYYTQVAK
;
A
#
# COMPACT_ATOMS: atom_id res chain seq x y z
N TYR A 1 -5.80 -4.34 4.92
CA TYR A 1 -6.44 -3.08 4.51
C TYR A 1 -7.84 -3.40 4.02
N SER A 2 -8.90 -2.89 4.65
CA SER A 2 -10.24 -3.14 4.10
C SER A 2 -10.44 -2.22 2.89
N THR A 3 -10.73 -2.80 1.73
CA THR A 3 -11.00 -2.09 0.48
C THR A 3 -12.05 -0.97 0.67
N PHE A 4 -12.97 -1.15 1.63
CA PHE A 4 -13.95 -0.16 2.05
C PHE A 4 -13.36 1.15 2.58
N ILE A 5 -12.34 1.10 3.45
CA ILE A 5 -11.66 2.31 3.95
C ILE A 5 -11.00 3.05 2.78
N GLY A 6 -10.41 2.30 1.84
CA GLY A 6 -9.83 2.88 0.63
C GLY A 6 -10.84 3.59 -0.25
N PHE A 7 -12.01 2.99 -0.50
CA PHE A 7 -13.05 3.65 -1.28
C PHE A 7 -13.62 4.89 -0.60
N TYR A 8 -13.77 4.87 0.73
CA TYR A 8 -14.12 6.07 1.49
C TYR A 8 -13.10 7.19 1.25
N PHE A 9 -11.80 6.87 1.30
CA PHE A 9 -10.74 7.84 1.10
C PHE A 9 -10.68 8.38 -0.33
N LEU A 10 -10.86 7.52 -1.34
CA LEU A 10 -10.96 7.97 -2.73
C LEU A 10 -12.12 8.92 -2.95
N LYS A 11 -13.28 8.68 -2.32
CA LYS A 11 -14.44 9.59 -2.38
C LYS A 11 -14.16 10.91 -1.66
N PHE A 12 -13.41 10.88 -0.55
CA PHE A 12 -12.95 12.09 0.13
C PHE A 12 -12.04 12.94 -0.77
N LEU A 13 -11.07 12.32 -1.45
CA LEU A 13 -10.20 13.00 -2.40
C LEU A 13 -10.97 13.51 -3.63
N GLU A 14 -11.95 12.75 -4.13
CA GLU A 14 -12.82 13.17 -5.25
C GLU A 14 -13.55 14.47 -4.93
N LYS A 15 -14.15 14.56 -3.73
CA LYS A 15 -14.86 15.76 -3.26
C LYS A 15 -13.96 17.00 -3.19
N ARG A 16 -12.65 16.80 -3.06
CA ARG A 16 -11.66 17.87 -3.00
C ARG A 16 -10.94 18.10 -4.34
N GLY A 17 -11.51 17.61 -5.44
CA GLY A 17 -11.05 17.92 -6.80
C GLY A 17 -9.96 16.99 -7.34
N ALA A 18 -9.70 15.84 -6.70
CA ALA A 18 -8.74 14.87 -7.23
C ALA A 18 -9.18 14.31 -8.59
N ASN A 19 -8.21 13.95 -9.43
CA ASN A 19 -8.45 13.52 -10.80
C ASN A 19 -9.21 12.17 -10.87
N LYS A 20 -10.38 12.16 -11.51
CA LYS A 20 -11.25 10.98 -11.65
C LYS A 20 -10.60 9.78 -12.33
N LYS A 21 -9.67 9.98 -13.28
CA LYS A 21 -8.94 8.89 -13.93
C LYS A 21 -7.99 8.21 -12.94
N THR A 22 -7.23 9.01 -12.18
CA THR A 22 -6.33 8.48 -11.13
C THR A 22 -7.12 7.77 -10.03
N ILE A 23 -8.28 8.28 -9.64
CA ILE A 23 -9.19 7.63 -8.69
C ILE A 23 -9.62 6.25 -9.20
N LYS A 24 -10.10 6.16 -10.44
CA LYS A 24 -10.53 4.88 -11.04
C LYS A 24 -9.38 3.87 -11.09
N ILE A 25 -8.20 4.28 -11.55
CA ILE A 25 -7.01 3.42 -11.57
C ILE A 25 -6.69 2.91 -10.16
N THR A 26 -6.70 3.81 -9.18
CA THR A 26 -6.43 3.45 -7.78
C THR A 26 -7.45 2.46 -7.23
N ALA A 27 -8.74 2.65 -7.54
CA ALA A 27 -9.81 1.73 -7.16
C ALA A 27 -9.61 0.32 -7.76
N TYR A 28 -9.20 0.20 -9.03
CA TYR A 28 -8.87 -1.08 -9.63
C TYR A 28 -7.73 -1.78 -8.89
N PHE A 29 -6.66 -1.06 -8.58
CA PHE A 29 -5.53 -1.62 -7.83
C PHE A 29 -5.90 -1.99 -6.39
N MET A 30 -6.84 -1.29 -5.75
CA MET A 30 -7.38 -1.70 -4.44
C MET A 30 -8.06 -3.08 -4.51
N VAL A 31 -8.81 -3.36 -5.57
CA VAL A 31 -9.43 -4.68 -5.79
C VAL A 31 -8.37 -5.74 -6.10
N ILE A 32 -7.42 -5.45 -7.00
CA ILE A 32 -6.32 -6.37 -7.34
C ILE A 32 -5.48 -6.72 -6.10
N SER A 33 -5.12 -5.71 -5.30
CA SER A 33 -4.36 -5.91 -4.06
C SER A 33 -5.14 -6.74 -3.05
N ALA A 34 -6.47 -6.55 -2.94
CA ALA A 34 -7.32 -7.37 -2.08
C ALA A 34 -7.37 -8.85 -2.53
N ILE A 35 -7.40 -9.10 -3.85
CA ILE A 35 -7.28 -10.46 -4.39
C ILE A 35 -5.93 -11.07 -4.01
N GLY A 36 -4.83 -10.32 -4.21
CA GLY A 36 -3.48 -10.77 -3.80
C GLY A 36 -3.41 -11.13 -2.31
N SER A 37 -3.94 -10.25 -1.45
CA SER A 37 -4.02 -10.51 0.01
C SER A 37 -4.85 -11.75 0.34
N THR A 38 -5.92 -12.01 -0.42
CA THR A 38 -6.75 -13.21 -0.24
C THR A 38 -6.00 -14.47 -0.66
N LEU A 39 -5.24 -14.42 -1.76
CA LEU A 39 -4.39 -15.53 -2.19
C LEU A 39 -3.32 -15.88 -1.15
N ILE A 40 -2.68 -14.88 -0.53
CA ILE A 40 -1.72 -15.09 0.58
C ILE A 40 -2.41 -15.80 1.75
N ALA A 41 -3.57 -15.31 2.16
CA ALA A 41 -4.30 -15.85 3.31
C ALA A 41 -4.77 -17.30 3.09
N LEU A 42 -5.19 -17.63 1.87
CA LEU A 42 -5.63 -18.98 1.51
C LEU A 42 -4.47 -19.95 1.25
N ASN A 43 -3.28 -19.45 0.95
CA ASN A 43 -2.10 -20.25 0.63
C ASN A 43 -0.95 -19.86 1.57
N PRO A 44 -0.94 -20.35 2.82
CA PRO A 44 0.22 -20.26 3.69
C PRO A 44 1.48 -20.77 2.98
N HIS A 45 2.64 -20.15 3.28
CA HIS A 45 3.90 -20.43 2.63
C HIS A 45 4.26 -21.94 2.64
N ASP A 46 3.96 -22.63 3.74
CA ASP A 46 4.27 -24.06 3.93
C ASP A 46 3.32 -25.01 3.16
N ILE A 47 2.16 -24.52 2.72
CA ILE A 47 1.18 -25.30 1.95
C ILE A 47 1.45 -25.15 0.45
N SER A 48 1.58 -23.91 -0.02
CA SER A 48 1.90 -23.65 -1.42
C SER A 48 2.70 -22.37 -1.58
N ARG A 49 4.03 -22.53 -1.59
CA ARG A 49 4.98 -21.44 -1.80
C ARG A 49 4.72 -20.66 -3.08
N LEU A 50 4.38 -21.34 -4.19
CA LEU A 50 4.13 -20.66 -5.47
C LEU A 50 2.93 -19.70 -5.38
N PHE A 51 1.78 -20.17 -4.89
CA PHE A 51 0.59 -19.33 -4.78
C PHE A 51 0.74 -18.25 -3.70
N HIS A 52 1.47 -18.55 -2.62
CA HIS A 52 1.84 -17.55 -1.62
C HIS A 52 2.63 -16.39 -2.26
N MET A 53 3.70 -16.72 -3.00
CA MET A 53 4.53 -15.72 -3.67
C MET A 53 3.75 -14.92 -4.71
N LEU A 54 2.91 -15.57 -5.53
CA LEU A 54 2.05 -14.88 -6.50
C LEU A 54 1.07 -13.92 -5.81
N GLY A 55 0.46 -14.36 -4.71
CA GLY A 55 -0.40 -13.52 -3.88
C GLY A 55 0.36 -12.32 -3.30
N ALA A 56 1.56 -12.56 -2.76
CA ALA A 56 2.46 -11.54 -2.23
C ALA A 56 2.79 -10.51 -3.31
N PHE A 57 3.34 -10.90 -4.46
CA PHE A 57 3.65 -9.99 -5.56
C PHE A 57 2.43 -9.14 -5.97
N THR A 58 1.28 -9.78 -6.14
CA THR A 58 0.03 -9.09 -6.51
C THR A 58 -0.39 -8.07 -5.45
N TYR A 59 -0.31 -8.44 -4.17
CA TYR A 59 -0.65 -7.58 -3.05
C TYR A 59 0.30 -6.38 -2.93
N PHE A 60 1.61 -6.63 -2.83
CA PHE A 60 2.62 -5.61 -2.55
C PHE A 60 2.75 -4.61 -3.70
N ILE A 61 2.76 -5.06 -4.96
CA ILE A 61 2.75 -4.16 -6.13
C ILE A 61 1.47 -3.32 -6.13
N GLY A 62 0.32 -3.93 -5.81
CA GLY A 62 -0.93 -3.21 -5.68
C GLY A 62 -0.85 -2.07 -4.66
N VAL A 63 -0.31 -2.34 -3.46
CA VAL A 63 -0.12 -1.32 -2.42
C VAL A 63 0.78 -0.18 -2.89
N VAL A 64 1.91 -0.50 -3.56
CA VAL A 64 2.83 0.51 -4.11
C VAL A 64 2.10 1.45 -5.08
N VAL A 65 1.35 0.90 -6.05
CA VAL A 65 0.61 1.71 -7.02
C VAL A 65 -0.47 2.56 -6.34
N ILE A 66 -1.20 1.98 -5.39
CA ILE A 66 -2.22 2.69 -4.62
C ILE A 66 -1.60 3.88 -3.88
N GLN A 67 -0.52 3.66 -3.14
CA GLN A 67 0.11 4.69 -2.31
C GLN A 67 0.77 5.78 -3.13
N ILE A 68 1.39 5.45 -4.27
CA ILE A 68 1.89 6.45 -5.22
C ILE A 68 0.75 7.35 -5.71
N ASN A 69 -0.36 6.76 -6.14
CA ASN A 69 -1.47 7.51 -6.69
C ASN A 69 -2.14 8.38 -5.64
N ILE A 70 -2.38 7.84 -4.44
CA ILE A 70 -2.96 8.58 -3.33
C ILE A 70 -2.06 9.75 -2.94
N SER A 71 -0.78 9.52 -2.68
CA SER A 71 0.16 10.57 -2.29
C SER A 71 0.28 11.66 -3.36
N ARG A 72 0.26 11.29 -4.64
CA ARG A 72 0.24 12.26 -5.76
C ARG A 72 -1.05 13.06 -5.84
N MET A 73 -2.20 12.47 -5.51
CA MET A 73 -3.47 13.20 -5.45
C MET A 73 -3.47 14.17 -4.27
N GLU A 74 -3.02 13.73 -3.10
CA GLU A 74 -2.90 14.55 -1.89
C GLU A 74 -2.01 15.77 -2.09
N LEU A 75 -0.88 15.62 -2.79
CA LEU A 75 0.00 16.76 -3.12
C LEU A 75 -0.67 17.84 -3.98
N LYS A 76 -1.71 17.48 -4.75
CA LYS A 76 -2.39 18.39 -5.68
C LYS A 76 -3.65 19.01 -5.10
N VAL A 77 -4.22 18.39 -4.07
CA VAL A 77 -5.46 18.83 -3.45
C VAL A 77 -5.16 19.88 -2.39
N GLU A 78 -5.90 20.99 -2.43
CA GLU A 78 -5.74 22.06 -1.45
C GLU A 78 -6.18 21.61 -0.05
N ASN A 79 -5.56 22.22 0.96
CA ASN A 79 -5.87 22.01 2.38
C ASN A 79 -5.62 20.58 2.88
N ILE A 80 -4.79 19.77 2.21
CA ILE A 80 -4.24 18.53 2.76
C ILE A 80 -2.83 18.79 3.30
N PRO A 81 -2.55 18.51 4.58
CA PRO A 81 -1.21 18.66 5.14
C PRO A 81 -0.16 17.83 4.40
N LYS A 82 0.96 18.45 4.04
CA LYS A 82 2.02 17.82 3.22
C LYS A 82 2.72 16.64 3.90
N TYR A 83 2.62 16.49 5.23
CA TYR A 83 3.17 15.31 5.91
C TYR A 83 2.42 14.03 5.54
N LEU A 84 1.14 14.10 5.17
CA LEU A 84 0.34 12.92 4.79
C LEU A 84 0.88 12.22 3.52
N PRO A 85 1.08 12.93 2.39
CA PRO A 85 1.67 12.30 1.22
C PRO A 85 3.14 11.92 1.43
N LEU A 86 3.88 12.61 2.29
CA LEU A 86 5.26 12.21 2.64
C LEU A 86 5.29 10.84 3.33
N VAL A 87 4.39 10.62 4.28
CA VAL A 87 4.24 9.29 4.92
C VAL A 87 3.76 8.27 3.89
N GLY A 88 2.88 8.64 2.95
CA GLY A 88 2.47 7.76 1.85
C GLY A 88 3.65 7.33 0.96
N PHE A 89 4.56 8.25 0.63
CA PHE A 89 5.80 7.91 -0.08
C PHE A 89 6.77 7.06 0.76
N LEU A 90 6.78 7.22 2.08
CA LEU A 90 7.52 6.33 2.97
C LEU A 90 6.97 4.89 2.88
N VAL A 91 5.65 4.72 2.84
CA VAL A 91 5.04 3.38 2.60
C VAL A 91 5.54 2.80 1.28
N VAL A 92 5.55 3.60 0.20
CA VAL A 92 6.05 3.16 -1.11
C VAL A 92 7.50 2.70 -1.04
N ALA A 93 8.36 3.47 -0.36
CA ALA A 93 9.78 3.13 -0.20
C ALA A 93 9.95 1.82 0.57
N CYS A 94 9.29 1.65 1.72
CA CYS A 94 9.37 0.43 2.51
C CYS A 94 8.85 -0.79 1.75
N TYR A 95 7.70 -0.69 1.08
CA TYR A 95 7.12 -1.78 0.29
C TYR A 95 8.00 -2.17 -0.90
N THR A 96 8.62 -1.19 -1.56
CA THR A 96 9.50 -1.44 -2.72
C THR A 96 10.82 -2.09 -2.29
N LEU A 97 11.41 -1.63 -1.18
CA LEU A 97 12.61 -2.23 -0.60
C LEU A 97 12.32 -3.65 -0.11
N PHE A 98 11.20 -3.87 0.57
CA PHE A 98 10.75 -5.20 0.95
C PHE A 98 10.67 -6.12 -0.28
N LEU A 99 9.94 -5.71 -1.32
CA LEU A 99 9.77 -6.50 -2.54
C LEU A 99 11.12 -6.80 -3.22
N GLY A 100 12.03 -5.82 -3.25
CA GLY A 100 13.37 -5.99 -3.81
C GLY A 100 14.20 -7.01 -3.04
N PHE A 101 14.17 -6.97 -1.71
CA PHE A 101 14.89 -7.93 -0.87
C PHE A 101 14.25 -9.32 -0.89
N GLU A 102 12.93 -9.41 -0.93
CA GLU A 102 12.19 -10.67 -1.07
C GLU A 102 12.57 -11.39 -2.38
N ILE A 103 12.64 -10.65 -3.50
CA ILE A 103 13.12 -11.21 -4.78
C ILE A 103 14.60 -11.60 -4.67
N SER A 104 15.42 -10.78 -4.00
CA SER A 104 16.85 -11.03 -3.85
C SER A 104 17.13 -12.26 -2.97
N GLU A 105 16.26 -12.55 -2.00
CA GLU A 105 16.31 -13.77 -1.18
C GLU A 105 16.19 -15.04 -2.03
N LEU A 106 15.43 -15.00 -3.14
CA LEU A 106 15.34 -16.12 -4.08
C LEU A 106 16.69 -16.44 -4.76
N ILE A 107 17.63 -15.49 -4.76
CA ILE A 107 18.98 -15.63 -5.32
C ILE A 107 19.99 -15.97 -4.22
N SER A 108 19.85 -15.36 -3.04
CA SER A 108 20.76 -15.57 -1.91
C SER A 108 20.07 -15.37 -0.56
N GLU A 109 20.22 -16.35 0.33
CA GLU A 109 19.70 -16.28 1.71
C GLU A 109 20.27 -15.10 2.53
N SER A 110 21.37 -14.47 2.08
CA SER A 110 21.95 -13.29 2.74
C SER A 110 20.99 -12.10 2.84
N PHE A 111 19.98 -12.04 1.97
CA PHE A 111 18.97 -10.98 1.98
C PHE A 111 17.80 -11.23 2.93
N LYS A 112 17.67 -12.42 3.51
CA LYS A 112 16.53 -12.80 4.36
C LYS A 112 16.31 -11.87 5.56
N LEU A 113 17.40 -11.46 6.23
CA LEU A 113 17.31 -10.53 7.36
C LEU A 113 16.82 -9.14 6.91
N LEU A 114 17.29 -8.67 5.74
CA LEU A 114 16.86 -7.39 5.15
C LEU A 114 15.40 -7.45 4.70
N ALA A 115 14.98 -8.54 4.06
CA ALA A 115 13.58 -8.78 3.68
C ALA A 115 12.68 -8.73 4.91
N CYS A 116 13.00 -9.51 5.96
CA CYS A 116 12.24 -9.50 7.20
C CYS A 116 12.19 -8.10 7.85
N PHE A 117 13.31 -7.39 7.93
CA PHE A 117 13.33 -6.02 8.46
C PHE A 117 12.40 -5.09 7.68
N PHE A 118 12.47 -5.11 6.35
CA PHE A 118 11.64 -4.24 5.52
C PHE A 118 10.17 -4.64 5.47
N GLU A 119 9.84 -5.91 5.71
CA GLU A 119 8.46 -6.36 5.95
C GLU A 119 7.83 -5.62 7.12
N TRP A 120 8.53 -5.58 8.26
CA TRP A 120 8.08 -4.84 9.44
C TRP A 120 8.01 -3.34 9.18
N MET A 121 9.00 -2.77 8.50
CA MET A 121 8.97 -1.35 8.12
C MET A 121 7.80 -1.01 7.19
N ALA A 122 7.46 -1.90 6.26
CA ALA A 122 6.27 -1.79 5.42
C ALA A 122 4.99 -1.78 6.27
N PHE A 123 4.86 -2.71 7.21
CA PHE A 123 3.73 -2.74 8.14
C PHE A 123 3.63 -1.44 8.98
N PHE A 124 4.70 -1.04 9.65
CA PHE A 124 4.69 0.14 10.52
C PHE A 124 4.44 1.44 9.77
N SER A 125 5.04 1.62 8.59
CA SER A 125 4.79 2.78 7.74
C SER A 125 3.32 2.84 7.29
N LEU A 126 2.72 1.70 6.91
CA LEU A 126 1.30 1.64 6.54
C LEU A 126 0.39 1.97 7.74
N MET A 127 0.70 1.46 8.94
CA MET A 127 -0.06 1.77 10.15
C MET A 127 0.03 3.25 10.52
N ALA A 128 1.23 3.83 10.45
CA ALA A 128 1.42 5.27 10.66
C ALA A 128 0.62 6.10 9.65
N TRP A 129 0.66 5.71 8.37
CA TRP A 129 -0.14 6.36 7.32
C TRP A 129 -1.65 6.30 7.62
N LEU A 130 -2.16 5.14 8.05
CA LEU A 130 -3.57 4.96 8.41
C LEU A 130 -3.99 5.79 9.62
N VAL A 131 -3.17 5.82 10.68
CA VAL A 131 -3.47 6.59 11.90
C VAL A 131 -3.51 8.09 11.59
N LEU A 132 -2.52 8.60 10.86
CA LEU A 132 -2.47 10.01 10.47
C LEU A 132 -3.66 10.41 9.59
N HIS A 133 -4.03 9.56 8.63
CA HIS A 133 -5.22 9.79 7.80
C HIS A 133 -6.52 9.67 8.58
N GLY A 134 -6.62 8.71 9.50
CA GLY A 134 -7.77 8.57 10.38
C GLY A 134 -7.99 9.82 11.23
N TYR A 135 -6.93 10.31 11.87
CA TYR A 135 -6.97 11.56 12.64
C TYR A 135 -7.33 12.76 11.77
N TYR A 136 -6.64 12.95 10.64
CA TYR A 136 -6.89 14.09 9.75
C TYR A 136 -8.32 14.10 9.21
N THR A 137 -8.85 12.96 8.77
CA THR A 137 -10.22 12.88 8.24
C THR A 137 -11.30 13.01 9.30
N GLN A 138 -10.99 12.83 10.59
CA GLN A 138 -11.90 13.16 11.69
C GLN A 138 -11.93 14.67 11.97
N VAL A 139 -10.75 15.33 11.96
CA VAL A 139 -10.62 16.77 12.22
C VAL A 139 -11.09 17.62 11.05
N ALA A 140 -10.90 17.15 9.81
CA ALA A 140 -11.22 17.89 8.58
C ALA A 140 -12.65 17.68 8.05
N LYS A 141 -13.53 17.04 8.85
CA LYS A 141 -14.98 17.00 8.61
C LYS A 141 -15.62 18.35 8.94
#